data_AF-A0A9D9QFR6-F1
#
_entry.id   AF-A0A9D9QFR6-F1
#
_cell.length_a   1.000
_cell.length_b   1.000
_cell.length_c   1.000
_cell.angle_alpha   90.00
_cell.angle_beta   90.00
_cell.angle_gamma   90.00
#
_symmetry.space_group_name_H-M   'P 1'
#
loop_
_entity.id
_entity.type
_entity.pdbx_description
1 polymer ?
#
loop_
_entity_poly.entity_id
_entity_poly.type
_entity_poly.pdbx_seq_one_letter_code
_entity_poly.pdbx_strand_id
1 'polypeptide(L)'
;KVQSVSAWRQKIAQNWLHVSIADVTQAPQEAILMGDKVNFKARVSLGDLKPEEVQVECYLGQRGNVGGIVKLEAVPMTCTGKDGETYLYEAAVSPVTSGRQDYALRVLPKNDDIPNVLMPLYIRWEE
;
A
#
# COMPACT_ATOMS: atom_id res chain seq x y z
N LYS A 1 -14.79 14.86 -18.04
CA LYS A 1 -14.38 13.48 -17.69
C LYS A 1 -13.15 12.99 -18.46
N VAL A 2 -13.08 13.06 -19.80
CA VAL A 2 -11.86 12.58 -20.52
C VAL A 2 -10.62 13.45 -20.27
N GLN A 3 -10.77 14.77 -20.23
CA GLN A 3 -9.66 15.70 -19.95
C GLN A 3 -9.10 15.57 -18.52
N SER A 4 -9.96 15.31 -17.52
CA SER A 4 -9.51 15.13 -16.13
C SER A 4 -8.68 13.86 -15.95
N VAL A 5 -9.04 12.78 -16.66
CA VAL A 5 -8.29 11.52 -16.66
C VAL A 5 -6.92 11.67 -17.33
N SER A 6 -6.85 12.36 -18.48
CA SER A 6 -5.57 12.59 -19.18
C SER A 6 -4.61 13.42 -18.34
N ALA A 7 -5.10 14.50 -17.71
CA ALA A 7 -4.30 15.34 -16.83
C ALA A 7 -3.78 14.57 -15.61
N TRP A 8 -4.64 13.76 -14.99
CA TRP A 8 -4.25 12.89 -13.88
C TRP A 8 -3.17 11.87 -14.29
N ARG A 9 -3.33 11.17 -15.43
CA ARG A 9 -2.32 10.22 -15.92
C ARG A 9 -0.98 10.89 -16.15
N GLN A 10 -0.97 12.08 -16.74
CA GLN A 10 0.25 12.84 -16.98
C GLN A 10 0.92 13.23 -15.66
N LYS A 11 0.14 13.68 -14.66
CA LYS A 11 0.63 14.01 -13.33
C LYS A 11 1.25 12.80 -12.65
N ILE A 12 0.59 11.63 -12.68
CA ILE A 12 1.11 10.37 -12.14
C ILE A 12 2.45 10.04 -12.81
N ALA A 13 2.52 10.04 -14.14
CA ALA A 13 3.72 9.70 -14.89
C ALA A 13 4.93 10.60 -14.55
N GLN A 14 4.69 11.90 -14.35
CA GLN A 14 5.74 12.87 -14.02
C GLN A 14 6.28 12.71 -12.60
N ASN A 15 5.45 12.25 -11.66
CA ASN A 15 5.79 12.24 -10.24
C ASN A 15 6.15 10.85 -9.69
N TRP A 16 5.88 9.77 -10.42
CA TRP A 16 5.99 8.39 -9.90
C TRP A 16 7.41 7.96 -9.49
N LEU A 17 8.44 8.64 -9.99
CA LEU A 17 9.83 8.41 -9.57
C LEU A 17 10.09 8.87 -8.14
N HIS A 18 9.26 9.77 -7.60
CA HIS A 18 9.36 10.30 -6.24
C HIS A 18 8.48 9.53 -5.23
N VAL A 19 7.70 8.56 -5.71
CA VAL A 19 6.87 7.71 -4.85
C VAL A 19 7.70 6.56 -4.31
N SER A 20 7.82 6.48 -2.98
CA SER A 20 8.54 5.40 -2.29
C SER A 20 7.96 5.10 -0.91
N ILE A 21 8.16 3.88 -0.44
CA ILE A 21 7.84 3.45 0.93
C ILE A 21 9.15 3.50 1.71
N ALA A 22 9.23 4.37 2.72
CA ALA A 22 10.48 4.70 3.40
C ALA A 22 10.71 3.88 4.68
N ASP A 23 9.64 3.52 5.39
CA ASP A 23 9.71 2.75 6.62
C ASP A 23 8.40 2.01 6.82
N VAL A 24 8.49 0.76 7.26
CA VAL A 24 7.34 -0.09 7.60
C VAL A 24 7.53 -0.58 9.01
N THR A 25 6.77 0.01 9.93
CA THR A 25 6.76 -0.44 11.32
C THR A 25 5.59 -1.39 11.51
N GLN A 26 5.90 -2.66 11.78
CA GLN A 26 4.93 -3.59 12.35
C GLN A 26 4.80 -3.30 13.86
N ALA A 27 3.60 -3.41 14.43
CA ALA A 27 3.45 -3.47 15.88
C ALA A 27 4.32 -4.63 16.46
N PRO A 28 4.83 -4.51 17.71
CA PRO A 28 5.79 -5.46 18.26
C PRO A 28 5.33 -6.90 18.22
N GLN A 29 6.32 -7.74 17.95
CA GLN A 29 6.30 -9.15 17.59
C GLN A 29 5.89 -10.08 18.76
N GLU A 30 4.64 -9.99 19.21
CA GLU A 30 4.01 -11.11 19.93
C GLU A 30 3.32 -12.02 18.92
N ALA A 31 3.17 -13.31 19.27
CA ALA A 31 2.52 -14.29 18.39
C ALA A 31 1.11 -13.78 18.02
N ILE A 32 0.91 -13.40 16.77
CA ILE A 32 -0.37 -12.88 16.29
C ILE A 32 -1.36 -14.05 16.28
N LEU A 33 -2.34 -14.02 17.19
CA LEU A 33 -3.37 -15.05 17.26
C LEU A 33 -4.46 -14.77 16.22
N MET A 34 -5.19 -15.82 15.86
CA MET A 34 -6.33 -15.69 14.94
C MET A 34 -7.39 -14.79 15.58
N GLY A 35 -7.72 -13.68 14.92
CA GLY A 35 -8.64 -12.66 15.44
C GLY A 35 -7.95 -11.41 16.02
N ASP A 36 -6.65 -11.44 16.27
CA ASP A 36 -5.90 -10.25 16.68
C ASP A 36 -5.81 -9.25 15.53
N LYS A 37 -5.74 -7.96 15.86
CA LYS A 37 -5.52 -6.89 14.88
C LYS A 37 -4.05 -6.49 14.90
N VAL A 38 -3.38 -6.75 13.79
CA VAL A 38 -2.04 -6.24 13.52
C VAL A 38 -2.17 -4.85 12.92
N ASN A 39 -1.58 -3.86 13.58
CA ASN A 39 -1.51 -2.52 13.05
C ASN A 39 -0.21 -2.37 12.26
N PHE A 40 -0.35 -2.15 10.96
CA PHE A 40 0.72 -1.78 10.05
C PHE A 40 0.81 -0.27 9.97
N LYS A 41 2.02 0.27 10.11
CA LYS A 41 2.29 1.68 9.87
C LYS A 41 3.36 1.81 8.81
N ALA A 42 3.17 2.76 7.90
CA ALA A 42 4.14 3.07 6.86
C ALA A 42 4.36 4.56 6.70
N ARG A 43 5.61 4.95 6.46
CA ARG A 43 5.95 6.28 5.95
C ARG A 43 6.09 6.20 4.44
N VAL A 44 5.32 6.99 3.71
CA VAL A 44 5.29 6.97 2.24
C VAL A 44 5.59 8.36 1.70
N SER A 45 6.61 8.47 0.86
CA SER A 45 6.91 9.67 0.09
C SER A 45 6.04 9.66 -1.16
N LEU A 46 5.36 10.77 -1.45
CA LEU A 46 4.46 10.90 -2.61
C LEU A 46 4.95 11.91 -3.66
N GLY A 47 6.04 12.63 -3.39
CA GLY A 47 6.41 13.81 -4.18
C GLY A 47 5.27 14.84 -4.18
N ASP A 48 4.89 15.33 -5.35
CA ASP A 48 3.79 16.30 -5.52
C ASP A 48 2.40 15.66 -5.65
N LEU A 49 2.29 14.34 -5.42
CA LEU A 49 1.01 13.64 -5.38
C LEU A 49 0.36 13.78 -4.00
N LYS A 50 -0.98 13.83 -3.99
CA LYS A 50 -1.77 13.84 -2.77
C LYS A 50 -2.17 12.42 -2.37
N PRO A 51 -2.46 12.16 -1.07
CA PRO A 51 -2.94 10.87 -0.61
C PRO A 51 -4.18 10.34 -1.34
N GLU A 52 -5.05 11.21 -1.84
CA GLU A 52 -6.26 10.81 -2.56
C GLU A 52 -5.96 10.30 -3.99
N GLU A 53 -4.79 10.65 -4.53
CA GLU A 53 -4.35 10.27 -5.88
C GLU A 53 -3.58 8.94 -5.89
N VAL A 54 -3.42 8.32 -4.72
CA VAL A 54 -2.75 7.03 -4.54
C VAL A 54 -3.55 6.10 -3.64
N GLN A 55 -3.22 4.82 -3.70
CA GLN A 55 -3.73 3.79 -2.81
C GLN A 55 -2.53 3.02 -2.28
N VAL A 56 -2.33 3.11 -0.97
CA VAL A 56 -1.33 2.32 -0.25
C VAL A 56 -2.03 1.07 0.25
N GLU A 57 -1.44 -0.09 0.03
CA GLU A 57 -2.03 -1.38 0.41
C GLU A 57 -1.02 -2.21 1.17
N CYS A 58 -1.50 -2.87 2.22
CA CYS A 58 -0.82 -3.99 2.84
C CYS A 58 -1.26 -5.27 2.12
N TYR A 59 -0.30 -5.93 1.50
CA TYR A 59 -0.52 -7.16 0.75
C TYR A 59 -0.11 -8.34 1.62
N LEU A 60 -1.08 -9.12 2.07
CA LEU A 60 -0.85 -10.21 3.02
C LEU A 60 -1.09 -11.56 2.38
N GLY A 61 -0.33 -12.54 2.84
CA GLY A 61 -0.72 -13.91 2.67
C GLY A 61 0.27 -14.92 3.18
N GLN A 62 0.00 -16.18 2.83
CA GLN A 62 0.83 -17.30 3.23
C GLN A 62 2.04 -17.43 2.31
N ARG A 63 3.21 -17.69 2.90
CA ARG A 63 4.39 -18.13 2.16
C ARG A 63 4.09 -19.48 1.51
N GLY A 64 4.04 -19.52 0.19
CA GLY A 64 4.06 -20.75 -0.57
C GLY A 64 5.43 -21.43 -0.46
N ASN A 65 5.49 -22.71 -0.78
CA ASN A 65 6.71 -23.51 -0.72
C ASN A 65 7.85 -22.99 -1.63
N VAL A 66 7.56 -22.07 -2.56
CA VAL A 66 8.51 -21.47 -3.51
C VAL A 66 8.82 -20.00 -3.17
N GLY A 67 8.47 -19.53 -1.96
CA GLY A 67 8.81 -18.18 -1.48
C GLY A 67 7.89 -17.05 -1.93
N GLY A 68 6.86 -17.33 -2.73
CA GLY A 68 5.81 -16.37 -3.11
C GLY A 68 4.58 -16.41 -2.19
N ILE A 69 3.79 -15.34 -2.17
CA ILE A 69 2.54 -15.25 -1.39
C ILE A 69 1.39 -15.89 -2.17
N VAL A 70 0.68 -16.86 -1.59
CA VAL A 70 -0.31 -17.70 -2.33
C VAL A 70 -1.78 -17.35 -2.02
N LYS A 71 -2.09 -16.86 -0.81
CA LYS A 71 -3.45 -16.50 -0.40
C LYS A 71 -3.51 -15.01 -0.08
N LEU A 72 -3.95 -14.23 -1.07
CA LEU A 72 -3.64 -12.81 -1.17
C LEU A 72 -4.83 -11.95 -0.76
N GLU A 73 -4.66 -11.13 0.27
CA GLU A 73 -5.58 -10.05 0.62
C GLU A 73 -4.86 -8.71 0.52
N ALA A 74 -5.42 -7.80 -0.26
CA ALA A 74 -4.96 -6.41 -0.35
C ALA A 74 -5.81 -5.56 0.58
N VAL A 75 -5.23 -5.13 1.70
CA VAL A 75 -5.92 -4.29 2.67
C VAL A 75 -5.50 -2.84 2.42
N PRO A 76 -6.43 -1.94 2.03
CA PRO A 76 -6.11 -0.53 1.84
C PRO A 76 -5.72 0.12 3.17
N MET A 77 -4.66 0.92 3.13
CA MET A 77 -4.20 1.72 4.27
C MET A 77 -4.81 3.12 4.20
N THR A 78 -5.04 3.70 5.38
CA THR A 78 -5.59 5.05 5.51
C THR A 78 -4.47 6.03 5.84
N CYS A 79 -4.41 7.16 5.13
CA CYS A 79 -3.49 8.24 5.48
C CYS A 79 -3.95 8.89 6.79
N THR A 80 -3.14 8.81 7.84
CA THR A 80 -3.46 9.33 9.19
C THR A 80 -2.79 10.69 9.47
N GLY A 81 -1.82 11.10 8.66
CA GLY A 81 -1.15 12.38 8.82
C GLY A 81 0.01 12.60 7.86
N LYS A 82 0.73 13.70 8.07
CA LYS A 82 1.98 14.04 7.37
C LYS A 82 3.08 14.22 8.42
N ASP A 83 4.27 13.67 8.15
CA ASP A 83 5.49 13.79 8.96
C ASP A 83 6.63 14.27 8.05
N GLY A 84 6.96 15.56 8.16
CA GLY A 84 7.87 16.24 7.23
C GLY A 84 7.37 16.19 5.79
N GLU A 85 8.14 15.54 4.91
CA GLU A 85 7.79 15.32 3.50
C GLU A 85 7.13 13.96 3.22
N THR A 86 6.93 13.14 4.24
CA THR A 86 6.29 11.83 4.13
C THR A 86 4.87 11.84 4.67
N TYR A 87 4.04 10.94 4.18
CA TYR A 87 2.70 10.69 4.69
C TYR A 87 2.69 9.43 5.54
N LEU A 88 1.94 9.47 6.65
CA LEU A 88 1.77 8.34 7.55
C LEU A 88 0.53 7.56 7.11
N TYR A 89 0.71 6.26 6.88
CA TYR A 89 -0.36 5.34 6.50
C TYR A 89 -0.53 4.26 7.54
N GLU A 90 -1.77 3.92 7.88
CA GLU A 90 -2.09 2.87 8.84
C GLU A 90 -3.15 1.91 8.31
N ALA A 91 -2.99 0.62 8.61
CA ALA A 91 -4.02 -0.40 8.41
C ALA A 91 -4.06 -1.36 9.60
N ALA A 92 -5.28 -1.71 10.01
CA ALA A 92 -5.51 -2.79 10.98
C ALA A 92 -5.93 -4.05 10.21
N VAL A 93 -5.14 -5.10 10.33
CA VAL A 93 -5.31 -6.35 9.60
C VAL A 93 -5.50 -7.49 10.58
N SER A 94 -6.52 -8.32 10.36
CA SER A 94 -6.70 -9.55 11.13
C SER A 94 -6.33 -10.77 10.27
N PRO A 95 -5.37 -11.61 10.70
CA PRO A 95 -5.02 -12.80 9.94
C PRO A 95 -6.22 -13.76 9.84
N VAL A 96 -6.55 -14.13 8.61
CA VAL A 96 -7.71 -15.01 8.32
C VAL A 96 -7.36 -16.49 8.46
N THR A 97 -6.08 -16.83 8.62
CA THR A 97 -5.60 -18.22 8.70
C THR A 97 -4.49 -18.37 9.72
N SER A 98 -4.45 -19.51 10.41
CA SER A 98 -3.34 -19.91 11.26
C SER A 98 -2.08 -20.21 10.43
N GLY A 99 -0.91 -19.98 11.01
CA GLY A 99 0.39 -20.19 10.38
C GLY A 99 1.14 -18.89 10.08
N ARG A 100 2.40 -19.01 9.64
CA ARG A 100 3.26 -17.87 9.31
C ARG A 100 2.68 -17.11 8.11
N GLN A 101 2.30 -15.86 8.35
CA GLN A 101 1.93 -14.91 7.30
C GLN A 101 3.17 -14.10 6.92
N ASP A 102 3.30 -13.79 5.64
CA ASP A 102 4.16 -12.72 5.15
C ASP A 102 3.30 -11.56 4.70
N TYR A 103 3.90 -10.38 4.67
CA TYR A 103 3.29 -9.18 4.14
C TYR A 103 4.29 -8.46 3.23
N ALA A 104 3.77 -7.62 2.35
CA ALA A 104 4.51 -6.63 1.62
C ALA A 104 3.63 -5.39 1.43
N LEU A 105 4.17 -4.19 1.52
CA LEU A 105 3.42 -2.98 1.20
C LEU A 105 3.63 -2.55 -0.25
N ARG A 106 2.59 -1.96 -0.83
CA ARG A 106 2.66 -1.35 -2.15
C ARG A 106 1.90 -0.03 -2.25
N VAL A 107 2.30 0.79 -3.21
CA VAL A 107 1.61 2.01 -3.62
C VAL A 107 1.17 1.89 -5.07
N LEU A 108 -0.08 2.28 -5.34
CA LEU A 108 -0.73 2.29 -6.64
C LEU A 108 -1.33 3.67 -6.92
N PRO A 109 -1.47 4.12 -8.18
CA PRO A 109 -2.26 5.30 -8.50
C PRO A 109 -3.73 5.04 -8.16
N LYS A 110 -4.42 6.07 -7.69
CA LYS A 110 -5.85 6.01 -7.42
C LYS A 110 -6.57 7.18 -8.10
N ASN A 111 -7.72 6.87 -8.67
CA ASN A 111 -8.64 7.86 -9.19
C ASN A 111 -10.07 7.32 -9.06
N ASP A 112 -10.97 8.07 -8.42
CA ASP A 112 -12.33 7.60 -8.16
C ASP A 112 -13.16 7.41 -9.45
N ASP A 113 -12.76 8.05 -10.56
CA ASP A 113 -13.41 7.88 -11.87
C ASP A 113 -12.87 6.68 -12.67
N ILE A 114 -11.79 6.02 -12.22
CA ILE A 114 -11.10 4.98 -13.01
C ILE A 114 -10.78 3.75 -12.15
N PRO A 115 -11.17 2.54 -12.57
CA PRO A 115 -10.72 1.31 -11.91
C PRO A 115 -9.19 1.18 -11.95
N ASN A 116 -8.59 0.89 -10.79
CA ASN A 116 -7.14 0.73 -10.61
C ASN A 116 -6.51 -0.37 -11.51
N VAL A 117 -7.34 -1.27 -12.03
CA VAL A 117 -6.97 -2.40 -12.92
C VAL A 117 -6.21 -1.98 -14.20
N LEU A 118 -6.26 -0.70 -14.58
CA LEU A 118 -5.70 -0.22 -15.85
C LEU A 118 -4.26 0.34 -15.76
N MET A 119 -3.55 0.26 -14.62
CA MET A 119 -2.22 0.89 -14.46
C MET A 119 -1.15 0.03 -13.75
N PRO A 120 -0.85 -1.20 -14.23
CA PRO A 120 0.14 -2.09 -13.60
C PRO A 120 1.60 -1.59 -13.72
N LEU A 121 1.89 -0.61 -14.57
CA LEU A 121 3.23 -0.04 -14.73
C LEU A 121 3.66 0.87 -13.57
N TYR A 122 2.72 1.25 -12.71
CA TYR A 122 2.93 2.20 -11.64
C TYR A 122 2.74 1.52 -10.27
N ILE A 123 3.33 0.35 -10.06
CA ILE A 123 3.33 -0.28 -8.73
C ILE A 123 4.69 -0.02 -8.09
N ARG A 124 4.69 0.55 -6.88
CA ARG A 124 5.87 0.64 -6.03
C ARG A 124 5.73 -0.33 -4.87
N TRP A 125 6.72 -1.17 -4.66
CA TRP A 125 6.84 -2.03 -3.49
C TRP A 125 7.79 -1.39 -2.49
N GLU A 126 7.74 -1.85 -1.25
CA GLU A 126 8.79 -1.56 -0.27
C GLU A 126 10.13 -2.13 -0.77
N GLU A 127 11.21 -1.36 -0.60
CA GLU A 127 12.59 -1.76 -0.96
C GLU A 127 13.30 -2.46 0.20
#